data_AF-A0A2A3LKT3-F1
#
_entry.id   AF-A0A2A3LKT3-F1
#
_cell.length_a   1.000
_cell.length_b   1.000
_cell.length_c   1.000
_cell.angle_alpha   90.00
_cell.angle_beta   90.00
_cell.angle_gamma   90.00
#
_symmetry.space_group_name_H-M   'P 1'
#
loop_
_entity.id
_entity.type
_entity.pdbx_description
1 polymer ?
#
loop_
_entity_poly.entity_id
_entity_poly.type
_entity_poly.pdbx_seq_one_letter_code
_entity_poly.pdbx_strand_id
1 'polypeptide(L)' 'MSSLLRTAAIASSCLLAACASQTPRTAQAPAVSPRIATASAPRIVTDATYVARVEREARRRGLDVEWINPPLRRTTQD' A
#
# COMPACT_ATOMS: atom_id res chain seq x y z
N MET A 1 21.89 38.28 -6.05
CA MET A 1 20.52 37.86 -5.63
C MET A 1 20.07 36.56 -6.30
N SER A 2 20.38 36.32 -7.58
CA SER A 2 19.96 35.12 -8.33
C SER A 2 20.63 33.80 -7.90
N SER A 3 21.81 33.85 -7.26
CA SER A 3 22.54 32.65 -6.82
C SER A 3 21.93 32.04 -5.55
N LEU A 4 21.47 32.87 -4.62
CA LEU A 4 20.84 32.45 -3.36
C LEU A 4 19.46 31.81 -3.57
N LEU A 5 18.72 32.28 -4.58
CA LEU A 5 17.43 31.70 -4.96
C LEU A 5 17.58 30.32 -5.59
N ARG A 6 18.66 30.09 -6.35
CA ARG A 6 18.95 28.79 -6.97
C ARG A 6 19.36 27.75 -5.94
N THR A 7 20.17 28.13 -4.95
CA THR A 7 20.59 27.21 -3.87
C THR A 7 19.41 26.84 -2.97
N ALA A 8 18.52 27.80 -2.66
CA ALA A 8 17.30 27.52 -1.89
C ALA A 8 16.36 26.55 -2.62
N ALA A 9 16.17 26.72 -3.92
CA ALA A 9 15.30 25.84 -4.72
C ALA A 9 15.81 24.39 -4.77
N ILE A 10 17.13 24.20 -4.92
CA ILE A 10 17.75 22.86 -4.91
C ILE A 10 17.60 22.21 -3.53
N ALA A 11 17.84 22.95 -2.45
CA ALA A 11 17.70 22.43 -1.09
C ALA A 11 16.26 21.99 -0.76
N SER A 12 15.25 22.75 -1.20
CA SER A 12 13.84 22.38 -1.00
C SER A 12 13.45 21.08 -1.70
N SER A 13 14.00 20.80 -2.90
CA SER A 13 13.69 19.56 -3.64
C SER A 13 14.18 18.29 -2.93
N CYS A 14 15.33 18.34 -2.25
CA CYS A 14 15.87 17.20 -1.50
C CYS A 14 15.05 16.87 -0.23
N LEU A 15 14.45 17.87 0.40
CA LEU A 15 13.66 17.67 1.62
C LEU A 15 12.33 16.95 1.36
N LEU A 16 11.74 17.11 0.17
CA LEU A 16 10.47 16.47 -0.20
C LEU A 16 10.61 14.97 -0.49
N ALA A 17 11.78 14.50 -0.94
CA ALA A 17 12.03 13.08 -1.23
C ALA A 17 12.07 12.20 0.04
N ALA A 18 12.25 12.80 1.22
CA ALA A 18 12.33 12.07 2.48
C ALA A 18 10.95 11.65 3.04
N CYS A 19 9.85 12.27 2.62
CA CYS A 19 8.52 11.97 3.15
C CYS A 19 7.88 10.69 2.57
N ALA A 20 8.42 10.12 1.50
CA ALA A 20 7.88 8.91 0.86
C ALA A 20 8.48 7.59 1.40
N SER A 21 9.55 7.64 2.20
CA SER A 21 10.29 6.44 2.66
C SER A 21 9.76 5.83 3.95
N GLN A 22 8.46 5.97 4.24
CA GLN A 22 7.84 5.30 5.37
C GLN A 22 7.37 3.91 4.95
N THR A 23 8.25 2.92 5.08
CA THR A 23 7.88 1.51 4.94
C THR A 23 7.00 1.12 6.14
N PRO A 24 5.72 0.75 5.95
CA PRO A 24 4.89 0.31 7.07
C PRO A 24 5.52 -0.92 7.71
N ARG A 25 5.65 -0.88 9.04
CA ARG A 25 6.18 -2.00 9.83
C ARG A 25 5.16 -3.14 9.75
N THR A 26 5.40 -4.12 8.88
CA THR A 26 4.53 -5.30 8.74
C THR A 26 4.75 -6.24 9.92
N ALA A 27 3.66 -6.74 10.50
CA ALA A 27 3.74 -7.80 11.51
C ALA A 27 4.35 -9.07 10.89
N GLN A 28 5.43 -9.57 11.49
CA GLN A 28 6.09 -10.81 11.07
C GLN A 28 5.22 -11.99 11.53
N ALA A 29 4.65 -12.76 10.60
CA ALA A 29 3.97 -14.00 10.94
C ALA A 29 5.00 -15.12 11.23
N PRO A 30 4.71 -16.07 12.16
CA PRO A 30 5.57 -17.22 12.39
C PRO A 30 5.77 -18.05 11.11
N ALA A 31 6.95 -18.66 10.94
CA ALA A 31 7.24 -19.53 9.81
C ALA A 31 6.23 -20.69 9.76
N VAL A 32 5.50 -20.78 8.66
CA VAL A 32 4.47 -21.79 8.44
C VAL A 32 5.12 -23.17 8.35
N SER A 33 4.79 -24.07 9.27
CA SER A 33 5.15 -25.49 9.19
C SER A 33 4.54 -26.09 7.91
N PRO A 34 5.26 -26.93 7.14
CA PRO A 34 4.83 -27.36 5.82
C PRO A 34 3.56 -28.21 5.94
N ARG A 35 2.40 -27.65 5.58
CA ARG A 35 1.17 -28.43 5.39
C ARG A 35 1.30 -29.19 4.08
N ILE A 36 0.98 -30.49 4.12
CA ILE A 36 0.92 -31.39 2.97
C ILE A 36 0.08 -30.72 1.86
N ALA A 37 0.72 -30.42 0.73
CA ALA A 37 0.12 -29.76 -0.42
C ALA A 37 -0.87 -30.72 -1.11
N THR A 38 -2.13 -30.65 -0.69
CA THR A 38 -3.25 -31.20 -1.45
C THR A 38 -3.76 -30.11 -2.39
N ALA A 39 -4.01 -30.50 -3.65
CA ALA A 39 -4.42 -29.70 -4.80
C ALA A 39 -4.84 -28.24 -4.52
N SER A 40 -4.10 -27.30 -5.13
CA SER A 40 -4.37 -25.85 -5.25
C SER A 40 -5.53 -25.35 -4.38
N ALA A 41 -5.27 -25.22 -3.08
CA ALA A 41 -6.29 -24.75 -2.16
C ALA A 41 -6.69 -23.32 -2.53
N PRO A 42 -7.99 -23.00 -2.59
CA PRO A 42 -8.45 -21.65 -2.95
C PRO A 42 -7.86 -20.64 -1.97
N ARG A 43 -7.09 -19.69 -2.51
CA ARG A 43 -6.47 -18.64 -1.70
C ARG A 43 -7.49 -17.53 -1.49
N ILE A 44 -7.74 -17.19 -0.22
CA ILE A 44 -8.51 -16.00 0.14
C ILE A 44 -7.53 -14.82 0.14
N VAL A 45 -7.79 -13.82 -0.71
CA VAL A 45 -6.98 -12.61 -0.84
C VAL A 45 -7.88 -11.38 -0.77
N THR A 46 -7.35 -10.26 -0.31
CA THR A 46 -8.08 -8.98 -0.37
C THR A 46 -8.33 -8.59 -1.82
N ASP A 47 -9.54 -8.13 -2.13
CA ASP A 47 -9.86 -7.61 -3.46
C ASP A 47 -9.26 -6.20 -3.65
N ALA A 48 -7.99 -6.17 -4.06
CA ALA A 48 -7.24 -4.95 -4.28
C ALA A 48 -7.89 -4.02 -5.33
N THR A 49 -8.56 -4.60 -6.34
CA THR A 49 -9.23 -3.81 -7.39
C THR A 49 -10.43 -3.06 -6.85
N TYR A 50 -11.22 -3.72 -6.00
CA TYR A 50 -12.34 -3.09 -5.33
C TYR A 50 -11.86 -2.00 -4.36
N VAL A 51 -10.89 -2.32 -3.50
CA VAL A 51 -10.31 -1.38 -2.52
C VAL A 51 -9.81 -0.11 -3.22
N ALA A 52 -8.98 -0.25 -4.25
CA ALA A 52 -8.43 0.89 -4.99
C ALA A 52 -9.50 1.74 -5.68
N ARG A 53 -10.63 1.15 -6.07
CA ARG A 53 -11.76 1.88 -6.64
C ARG A 53 -12.45 2.76 -5.61
N VAL A 54 -12.73 2.21 -4.43
CA VAL A 54 -13.37 2.94 -3.34
C VAL A 54 -12.47 4.05 -2.81
N GLU A 55 -11.19 3.76 -2.59
CA GLU A 55 -10.22 4.76 -2.11
C GLU A 55 -10.03 5.92 -3.09
N ARG A 56 -10.04 5.63 -4.40
CA ARG A 56 -9.99 6.68 -5.42
C ARG A 56 -11.21 7.61 -5.35
N GLU A 57 -12.39 7.03 -5.17
CA GLU A 57 -13.63 7.82 -5.07
C GLU A 57 -13.70 8.61 -3.76
N ALA A 58 -13.28 8.01 -2.65
CA ALA A 58 -13.20 8.68 -1.35
C ALA A 58 -12.25 9.89 -1.41
N ARG A 59 -11.06 9.72 -2.01
CA ARG A 59 -10.09 10.80 -2.19
C ARG A 59 -10.65 11.95 -3.05
N ARG A 60 -11.39 11.63 -4.12
CA ARG A 60 -12.06 12.65 -4.96
C ARG A 60 -13.06 13.48 -4.16
N ARG A 61 -13.60 12.93 -3.07
CA ARG A 61 -14.58 13.57 -2.19
C ARG A 61 -13.99 14.16 -0.92
N GLY A 62 -12.67 14.08 -0.74
CA GLY A 62 -12.00 14.53 0.49
C GLY A 62 -12.35 13.68 1.72
N LEU A 63 -12.65 12.40 1.53
CA LEU A 63 -12.95 11.45 2.60
C LEU A 63 -11.75 10.54 2.86
N ASP A 64 -11.46 10.30 4.14
CA ASP A 64 -10.54 9.26 4.57
C ASP A 64 -11.30 7.95 4.81
N VAL A 65 -10.69 6.84 4.40
CA VAL A 65 -11.28 5.50 4.51
C VAL A 65 -10.42 4.64 5.41
N GLU A 66 -11.06 4.07 6.44
CA GLU A 66 -10.49 3.04 7.28
C GLU A 66 -11.24 1.72 7.05
N TRP A 67 -10.51 0.67 6.69
CA TRP A 67 -11.10 -0.64 6.42
C TRP A 67 -11.05 -1.52 7.67
N ILE A 68 -12.19 -1.66 8.37
CA ILE A 68 -12.31 -2.59 9.50
C ILE A 68 -12.40 -4.05 9.03
N ASN A 69 -13.05 -4.30 7.89
CA ASN A 69 -13.14 -5.62 7.26
C ASN A 69 -13.08 -5.47 5.73
N PRO A 70 -11.88 -5.42 5.13
CA PRO A 70 -11.74 -5.19 3.70
C PRO A 70 -12.32 -6.36 2.90
N PRO A 71 -12.86 -6.10 1.69
CA PRO A 71 -13.51 -7.12 0.89
C PRO A 71 -12.52 -8.19 0.44
N LEU A 72 -12.95 -9.43 0.53
CA LEU A 72 -12.16 -10.61 0.20
C LEU A 72 -12.64 -11.23 -1.12
N ARG A 73 -11.70 -11.76 -1.90
CA ARG A 73 -11.95 -12.55 -3.09
C ARG A 73 -11.25 -13.91 -2.97
N ARG A 74 -11.91 -14.95 -3.48
CA ARG A 74 -11.32 -16.28 -3.61
C ARG A 74 -10.66 -16.39 -4.98
N THR A 75 -9.41 -16.78 -5.01
CA THR A 75 -8.68 -17.06 -6.26
C THR A 75 -8.29 -18.53 -6.28
N THR A 76 -8.58 -19.21 -7.39
CA THR A 76 -7.97 -20.50 -7.72
C THR A 76 -6.56 -20.20 -8.21
N GLN A 77 -5.56 -20.88 -7.65
CA GLN A 77 -4.17 -20.73 -8.09
C GLN A 77 -3.97 -21.66 -9.29
N ASP A 78 -3.93 -21.09 -10.49
CA ASP A 78 -3.56 -21.79 -11.73
C ASP A 78 -2.05 -22.03 -11.81
#